data_AF-A0A3N9U1U1-F1
#
_entry.id   AF-A0A3N9U1U1-F1
#
_cell.length_a   1.000
_cell.length_b   1.000
_cell.length_c   1.000
_cell.angle_alpha   90.00
_cell.angle_beta   90.00
_cell.angle_gamma   90.00
#
_symmetry.space_group_name_H-M   'P 1'
#
loop_
_entity.id
_entity.type
_entity.pdbx_description
1 polymer ?
#
loop_
_entity_poly.entity_id
_entity_poly.type
_entity_poly.pdbx_seq_one_letter_code
_entity_poly.pdbx_strand_id
1 'polypeptide(L)'
;MSNNLYARAECGCGAVALLVAGEPEAVDPRLRLAWWPETALQLTQGADWLELTDERRGEHRLLVESCRRCGDRLMVSRDGWVETTLEWVERLGLEVSTLRASDALRESFGHARPVD
;
A
#
# COMPACT_ATOMS: atom_id res chain seq x y z
N MET A 1 26.19 -2.17 9.81
CA MET A 1 24.87 -2.18 10.47
C MET A 1 23.88 -1.69 9.43
N SER A 2 23.01 -2.55 8.89
CA SER A 2 21.92 -2.08 8.04
C SER A 2 20.91 -1.41 8.96
N ASN A 3 20.72 -0.10 8.81
CA ASN A 3 19.54 0.53 9.37
C ASN A 3 18.39 0.03 8.53
N ASN A 4 17.69 -1.01 9.00
CA ASN A 4 16.45 -1.42 8.37
C ASN A 4 15.53 -0.21 8.37
N LEU A 5 15.10 0.21 7.18
CA LEU A 5 14.20 1.34 7.01
C LEU A 5 12.86 0.95 7.63
N TYR A 6 12.40 1.70 8.61
CA TYR A 6 11.07 1.52 9.20
C TYR A 6 10.37 2.87 9.28
N ALA A 7 9.09 2.89 8.96
CA ALA A 7 8.22 4.01 9.28
C ALA A 7 6.90 3.50 9.84
N ARG A 8 6.39 4.24 10.82
CA ARG A 8 5.03 4.09 11.30
C ARG A 8 4.18 5.20 10.71
N ALA A 9 3.03 4.84 10.18
CA ALA A 9 2.07 5.81 9.66
C ALA A 9 0.65 5.43 10.05
N GLU A 10 -0.17 6.46 10.23
CA GLU A 10 -1.52 6.34 10.74
C GLU A 10 -2.53 6.76 9.67
N CYS A 11 -3.75 6.26 9.78
CA CYS A 11 -4.89 6.85 9.10
C CYS A 11 -5.11 8.30 9.60
N GLY A 12 -5.82 9.11 8.84
CA GLY A 12 -6.08 10.53 9.11
C GLY A 12 -6.78 10.82 10.44
N CYS A 13 -7.50 9.86 11.03
CA CYS A 13 -8.05 10.00 12.38
C CYS A 13 -7.21 9.39 13.50
N GLY A 14 -6.04 8.81 13.19
CA GLY A 14 -5.13 8.17 14.15
C GLY A 14 -5.65 6.86 14.76
N ALA A 15 -6.81 6.36 14.31
CA ALA A 15 -7.40 5.15 14.90
C ALA A 15 -6.63 3.88 14.51
N VAL A 16 -6.06 3.85 13.31
CA VAL A 16 -5.31 2.71 12.74
C VAL A 16 -3.88 3.15 12.43
N ALA A 17 -2.91 2.32 12.78
CA ALA A 17 -1.50 2.55 12.48
C ALA A 17 -0.82 1.31 11.89
N LEU A 18 -0.05 1.52 10.83
CA LEU A 18 0.76 0.50 10.18
C LEU A 18 2.25 0.81 10.39
N LEU A 19 3.02 -0.24 10.54
CA LEU A 19 4.48 -0.23 10.44
C LEU A 19 4.86 -0.82 9.09
N VAL A 20 5.62 -0.08 8.31
CA VAL A 20 6.25 -0.53 7.07
C VAL A 20 7.73 -0.77 7.30
N ALA A 21 8.26 -1.85 6.74
CA ALA A 21 9.64 -2.26 6.81
C ALA A 21 10.26 -2.37 5.40
N GLY A 22 11.39 -1.71 5.19
CA GLY A 22 12.11 -1.71 3.92
C GLY A 22 11.57 -0.70 2.91
N GLU A 23 11.84 -0.99 1.64
CA GLU A 23 11.44 -0.21 0.47
C GLU A 23 10.39 -0.99 -0.32
N PRO A 24 9.51 -0.32 -1.09
CA PRO A 24 8.57 -1.03 -1.93
C PRO A 24 9.35 -1.72 -3.06
N GLU A 25 8.87 -2.88 -3.49
CA GLU A 25 9.49 -3.56 -4.63
C GLU A 25 9.14 -2.90 -5.96
N ALA A 26 8.02 -2.18 -5.99
CA ALA A 26 7.64 -1.38 -7.13
C ALA A 26 6.80 -0.16 -6.75
N VAL A 27 6.83 0.84 -7.63
CA VAL A 27 5.97 2.02 -7.57
C VAL A 27 5.29 2.27 -8.91
N ASP A 28 4.19 3.01 -8.87
CA ASP A 28 3.62 3.66 -10.04
C ASP A 28 3.38 5.14 -9.72
N PRO A 29 4.31 6.03 -10.13
CA PRO A 29 4.17 7.46 -9.91
C PRO A 29 2.97 8.08 -10.61
N ARG A 30 2.50 7.50 -11.72
CA ARG A 30 1.35 8.03 -12.47
C ARG A 30 0.06 7.79 -11.72
N LEU A 31 -0.06 6.63 -11.08
CA LEU A 31 -1.21 6.27 -10.24
C LEU A 31 -1.04 6.67 -8.76
N ARG A 32 0.14 7.18 -8.39
CA ARG A 32 0.56 7.41 -7.00
C ARG A 32 0.41 6.17 -6.11
N LEU A 33 0.91 5.03 -6.59
CA LEU A 33 0.86 3.76 -5.87
C LEU A 33 2.24 3.18 -5.58
N ALA A 34 2.31 2.35 -4.54
CA ALA A 34 3.47 1.54 -4.19
C ALA A 34 3.03 0.12 -3.83
N TRP A 35 3.84 -0.86 -4.24
CA TRP A 35 3.61 -2.27 -3.97
C TRP A 35 4.72 -2.86 -3.12
N TRP A 36 4.29 -3.61 -2.12
CA TRP A 36 5.14 -4.20 -1.09
C TRP A 36 4.82 -5.69 -0.98
N PRO A 37 5.78 -6.53 -0.60
CA PRO A 37 5.44 -7.85 -0.11
C PRO A 37 4.58 -7.69 1.16
N GLU A 38 3.58 -8.55 1.33
CA GLU A 38 2.68 -8.50 2.49
C GLU A 38 3.45 -8.57 3.82
N THR A 39 4.57 -9.27 3.85
CA THR A 39 5.45 -9.40 5.01
C THR A 39 6.17 -8.09 5.40
N ALA A 40 6.16 -7.06 4.54
CA ALA A 40 6.73 -5.75 4.85
C ALA A 40 5.78 -4.84 5.64
N LEU A 41 4.49 -5.17 5.74
CA LEU A 41 3.49 -4.36 6.45
C LEU A 41 2.96 -5.08 7.68
N GLN A 42 2.89 -4.34 8.78
CA GLN A 42 2.33 -4.84 10.02
C GLN A 42 1.34 -3.83 10.61
N LEU A 43 0.13 -4.31 10.92
CA LEU A 43 -0.82 -3.56 11.74
C LEU A 43 -0.29 -3.47 13.18
N THR A 44 -0.08 -2.25 13.66
CA THR A 44 0.45 -2.00 15.02
C THR A 44 -0.60 -1.42 15.96
N GLN A 45 -1.67 -0.85 15.42
CA GLN A 45 -2.76 -0.26 16.20
C GLN A 45 -4.08 -0.29 15.42
N GLY A 46 -5.18 -0.45 16.14
CA GLY A 46 -6.51 -0.16 15.60
C GLY A 46 -7.18 -1.29 14.83
N ALA A 47 -6.86 -2.55 15.15
CA ALA A 47 -7.50 -3.71 14.54
C ALA A 47 -9.03 -3.66 14.60
N ASP A 48 -9.59 -3.22 15.73
CA ASP A 48 -11.04 -3.05 15.88
C ASP A 48 -11.63 -1.96 14.98
N TRP A 49 -10.81 -1.06 14.45
CA TRP A 49 -11.22 0.00 13.52
C TRP A 49 -10.93 -0.34 12.06
N LEU A 50 -10.34 -1.49 11.79
CA LEU A 50 -10.09 -1.96 10.43
C LEU A 50 -11.33 -2.66 9.88
N GLU A 51 -11.75 -2.22 8.71
CA GLU A 51 -12.82 -2.84 7.93
C GLU A 51 -12.22 -3.50 6.70
N LEU A 52 -12.63 -4.74 6.46
CA LEU A 52 -12.21 -5.57 5.33
C LEU A 52 -13.36 -5.63 4.33
N THR A 53 -13.13 -5.18 3.11
CA THR A 53 -14.12 -5.22 2.02
C THR A 53 -13.52 -5.83 0.77
N ASP A 54 -14.34 -6.54 0.01
CA ASP A 54 -13.95 -7.01 -1.32
C ASP A 54 -14.23 -5.94 -2.37
N GLU A 55 -13.23 -5.61 -3.18
CA GLU A 55 -13.36 -4.76 -4.36
C GLU A 55 -13.13 -5.57 -5.62
N ARG A 56 -13.96 -5.33 -6.65
CA ARG A 56 -13.74 -5.85 -8.00
C ARG A 56 -13.07 -4.75 -8.84
N ARG A 57 -11.86 -5.04 -9.33
CA ARG A 57 -11.15 -4.18 -10.30
C ARG A 57 -10.84 -4.99 -11.55
N GLY A 58 -11.56 -4.72 -12.64
CA GLY A 58 -11.56 -5.59 -13.82
C GLY A 58 -11.96 -7.02 -13.44
N GLU A 59 -11.15 -8.00 -13.83
CA GLU A 59 -11.36 -9.41 -13.50
C GLU A 59 -10.91 -9.81 -12.09
N HIS A 60 -10.36 -8.87 -11.33
CA HIS A 60 -9.65 -9.15 -10.11
C HIS A 60 -10.50 -8.84 -8.88
N ARG A 61 -10.41 -9.73 -7.88
CA ARG A 61 -10.95 -9.51 -6.54
C ARG A 61 -9.80 -9.07 -5.64
N LEU A 62 -9.96 -7.93 -5.00
CA LEU A 62 -8.98 -7.29 -4.14
C LEU A 62 -9.55 -7.21 -2.74
N LEU A 63 -8.74 -7.48 -1.73
CA LEU A 63 -9.12 -7.20 -0.34
C LEU A 63 -8.72 -5.78 -0.01
N VAL A 64 -9.66 -4.96 0.44
CA VAL A 64 -9.46 -3.57 0.78
C VAL A 64 -9.59 -3.40 2.28
N GLU A 65 -8.54 -2.83 2.86
CA GLU A 65 -8.41 -2.58 4.29
C GLU A 65 -8.52 -1.08 4.55
N SER A 66 -9.65 -0.69 5.15
CA SER A 66 -10.00 0.72 5.38
C SER A 66 -10.25 0.97 6.87
N CYS A 67 -10.03 2.20 7.32
CA CYS A 67 -10.44 2.60 8.66
C CYS A 67 -11.94 2.90 8.68
N ARG A 68 -12.74 2.10 9.40
CA ARG A 68 -14.20 2.31 9.52
C ARG A 68 -14.60 3.63 10.19
N ARG A 69 -13.66 4.30 10.86
CA ARG A 69 -13.89 5.57 11.56
C ARG A 69 -13.80 6.79 10.65
N CYS A 70 -12.77 6.85 9.80
CA CYS A 70 -12.55 8.00 8.91
C CYS A 70 -12.75 7.68 7.42
N GLY A 71 -12.90 6.41 7.06
CA GLY A 71 -13.03 5.97 5.67
C GLY A 71 -11.69 5.87 4.92
N ASP A 72 -10.55 6.16 5.56
CA ASP A 72 -9.26 6.10 4.89
C ASP A 72 -8.94 4.68 4.44
N ARG A 73 -8.66 4.55 3.15
CA ARG A 73 -8.19 3.32 2.54
C ARG A 73 -6.68 3.19 2.75
N LEU A 74 -6.26 2.19 3.51
CA LEU A 74 -4.88 2.05 3.95
C LEU A 74 -4.10 1.10 3.05
N MET A 75 -4.68 -0.05 2.76
CA MET A 75 -4.03 -1.14 2.03
C MET A 75 -5.03 -1.82 1.11
N VAL A 76 -4.50 -2.34 0.00
CA VAL A 76 -5.20 -3.25 -0.89
C VAL A 76 -4.33 -4.49 -1.05
N SER A 77 -4.81 -5.66 -0.64
CA SER A 77 -4.01 -6.89 -0.60
C SER A 77 -4.49 -7.89 -1.65
N ARG A 78 -3.52 -8.57 -2.28
CA ARG A 78 -3.74 -9.64 -3.24
C ARG A 78 -2.49 -10.49 -3.44
N ASP A 79 -2.66 -11.82 -3.44
CA ASP A 79 -1.63 -12.80 -3.86
C ASP A 79 -0.24 -12.56 -3.21
N GLY A 80 -0.21 -12.22 -1.92
CA GLY A 80 1.01 -11.95 -1.15
C GLY A 80 1.61 -10.55 -1.35
N TRP A 81 0.90 -9.66 -2.05
CA TRP A 81 1.27 -8.27 -2.28
C TRP A 81 0.30 -7.31 -1.62
N VAL A 82 0.81 -6.14 -1.25
CA VAL A 82 0.02 -5.04 -0.72
C VAL A 82 0.30 -3.78 -1.54
N GLU A 83 -0.77 -3.18 -2.05
CA GLU A 83 -0.81 -1.87 -2.68
C GLU A 83 -1.17 -0.80 -1.65
N THR A 84 -0.41 0.29 -1.66
CA THR A 84 -0.61 1.49 -0.84
C THR A 84 -0.48 2.74 -1.70
N THR A 85 -0.85 3.91 -1.18
CA THR A 85 -0.54 5.17 -1.85
C THR A 85 0.94 5.53 -1.70
N LEU A 86 1.48 6.34 -2.62
CA LEU A 86 2.86 6.84 -2.52
C LEU A 86 3.12 7.69 -1.27
N GLU A 87 2.09 8.21 -0.61
CA GLU A 87 2.26 8.95 0.65
C GLU A 87 2.96 8.09 1.72
N TRP A 88 2.79 6.77 1.68
CA TRP A 88 3.48 5.85 2.58
C TRP A 88 4.98 5.76 2.29
N VAL A 89 5.36 5.79 1.01
CA VAL A 89 6.76 5.83 0.56
C VAL A 89 7.41 7.16 0.92
N GLU A 90 6.71 8.27 0.67
CA GLU A 90 7.16 9.62 0.99
C GLU A 90 7.42 9.77 2.51
N ARG A 91 6.58 9.17 3.36
CA ARG A 91 6.75 9.14 4.82
C ARG A 91 7.96 8.32 5.30
N LEU A 92 8.43 7.35 4.51
CA LEU A 92 9.69 6.64 4.78
C LEU A 92 10.93 7.49 4.43
N GLY A 93 10.74 8.67 3.82
CA GLY A 93 11.84 9.51 3.35
C GLY A 93 12.53 8.95 2.10
N LEU A 94 11.86 8.07 1.36
CA LEU A 94 12.39 7.46 0.15
C LEU A 94 12.17 8.36 -1.06
N GLU A 95 13.19 8.48 -1.91
CA GLU A 95 13.07 9.17 -3.19
C GLU A 95 12.35 8.29 -4.21
N VAL A 96 11.09 8.61 -4.54
CA VAL A 96 10.27 7.81 -5.46
C VAL A 96 10.94 7.60 -6.83
N SER A 97 11.75 8.55 -7.30
CA SER A 97 12.45 8.50 -8.59
C SER A 97 13.52 7.40 -8.68
N THR A 98 13.98 6.86 -7.55
CA THR A 98 14.98 5.78 -7.53
C THR A 98 14.34 4.39 -7.53
N LEU A 99 13.01 4.32 -7.32
CA LEU A 99 12.26 3.09 -7.18
C LEU A 99 11.78 2.56 -8.54
N ARG A 100 11.71 1.23 -8.65
CA ARG A 100 11.38 0.54 -9.89
C ARG A 100 9.89 0.64 -10.20
N ALA A 101 9.52 0.84 -11.46
CA ALA A 101 8.15 0.66 -11.94
C ALA A 101 7.84 -0.80 -12.31
N SER A 102 6.59 -1.26 -12.12
CA SER A 102 6.17 -2.62 -12.46
C SER A 102 4.81 -2.66 -13.16
N ASP A 103 4.82 -2.90 -14.47
CA ASP A 103 3.60 -3.13 -15.25
C ASP A 103 2.87 -4.41 -14.82
N ALA A 104 3.63 -5.44 -14.41
CA ALA A 104 3.06 -6.71 -13.95
C ALA A 104 2.23 -6.54 -12.67
N LEU A 105 2.73 -5.75 -11.70
CA LEU A 105 1.99 -5.46 -10.47
C LEU A 105 0.82 -4.49 -10.72
N ARG A 106 1.00 -3.51 -11.62
CA ARG A 106 -0.11 -2.66 -12.09
C ARG A 106 -1.26 -3.51 -12.63
N GLU A 107 -0.97 -4.41 -13.56
CA GLU A 107 -1.96 -5.28 -14.19
C GLU A 107 -2.54 -6.28 -13.18
N SER A 108 -1.74 -6.86 -12.28
CA SER A 108 -2.24 -7.78 -11.26
C SER A 108 -3.16 -7.10 -10.24
N PHE A 109 -3.03 -5.80 -10.01
CA PHE A 109 -3.98 -5.03 -9.20
C PHE A 109 -5.15 -4.47 -10.02
N GLY A 110 -5.25 -4.80 -11.31
CA GLY A 110 -6.38 -4.42 -12.17
C GLY A 110 -6.38 -2.99 -12.65
N HIS A 111 -5.24 -2.31 -12.55
CA HIS A 111 -5.09 -1.01 -13.17
C HIS A 111 -4.88 -1.20 -14.66
N ALA A 112 -5.67 -0.48 -15.46
CA ALA A 112 -5.55 -0.52 -16.90
C ALA A 112 -4.15 -0.06 -17.34
N ARG A 113 -3.68 -0.55 -18.50
CA ARG A 113 -2.50 0.03 -19.14
C ARG A 113 -2.77 1.52 -19.38
N PRO A 114 -1.83 2.41 -19.03
CA PRO A 114 -1.90 3.80 -19.50
C PRO A 114 -2.07 3.75 -21.02
N VAL A 115 -3.12 4.39 -21.54
CA VAL A 115 -3.23 4.61 -22.97
C VAL A 115 -2.18 5.68 -23.29
N ASP A 116 -1.21 5.35 -24.14
CA ASP A 116 -0.12 6.24 -24.56
C ASP A 116 -0.64 7.54 -25.22
#